data_AF-A8DWA4-F1
#
_entry.id   AF-A8DWA4-F1
#
_cell.length_a   1.000
_cell.length_b   1.000
_cell.length_c   1.000
_cell.angle_alpha   90.00
_cell.angle_beta   90.00
_cell.angle_gamma   90.00
#
_symmetry.space_group_name_H-M   'P 1'
#
loop_
_entity.id
_entity.type
_entity.pdbx_description
1 polymer ?
#
loop_
_entity_poly.entity_id
_entity_poly.type
_entity_poly.pdbx_seq_one_letter_code
_entity_poly.pdbx_strand_id
1 'polypeptide(L)' 'IDFVAHDDIPYKTAGMQTDDVYKDIKAMGKFVATERTEGISTSDIIARVVKDYDVYIRRNLARGYTAKELNVGFMESDF' A
#
# COMPACT_ATOMS: atom_id res chain seq x y z
N ILE A 1 20.86 -8.91 -18.66
CA ILE A 1 19.47 -8.41 -18.61
C ILE A 1 19.23 -7.72 -19.93
N ASP A 2 18.34 -8.29 -20.75
CA ASP A 2 18.03 -7.76 -22.09
C ASP A 2 17.01 -6.63 -22.02
N PHE A 3 15.99 -6.81 -21.17
CA PHE A 3 14.91 -5.85 -20.93
C PHE A 3 14.56 -5.77 -19.45
N VAL A 4 13.98 -4.63 -19.06
CA VAL A 4 13.37 -4.40 -17.73
C VAL A 4 11.90 -4.08 -17.94
N ALA A 5 11.03 -4.74 -17.18
CA ALA A 5 9.59 -4.53 -17.26
C ALA A 5 9.03 -3.97 -15.94
N HIS A 6 8.33 -2.84 -16.02
CA HIS A 6 7.64 -2.17 -14.91
C HIS A 6 6.57 -1.22 -15.48
N ASP A 7 5.65 -0.73 -14.63
CA ASP A 7 4.77 0.37 -15.04
C ASP A 7 5.56 1.63 -15.44
N ASP A 8 5.01 2.42 -16.37
CA ASP A 8 5.73 3.55 -16.97
C ASP A 8 5.70 4.83 -16.11
N ILE A 9 5.07 4.78 -14.94
CA ILE A 9 5.00 5.93 -14.04
C ILE A 9 6.42 6.24 -13.54
N PRO A 10 6.91 7.49 -13.63
CA PRO A 10 8.22 7.87 -13.13
C PRO A 10 8.40 7.45 -11.66
N TYR A 11 9.39 6.60 -11.39
CA TYR A 11 9.57 6.04 -10.06
C TYR A 11 10.57 6.87 -9.27
N LYS A 12 10.04 7.74 -8.40
CA LYS A 12 10.81 8.59 -7.50
C LYS A 12 11.15 7.87 -6.21
N THR A 13 12.42 7.89 -5.84
CA THR A 13 12.89 7.31 -4.58
C THR A 13 13.40 8.42 -3.67
N ALA A 14 12.87 8.47 -2.44
CA ALA A 14 13.30 9.45 -1.45
C ALA A 14 14.82 9.37 -1.22
N GLY A 15 15.48 10.53 -1.22
CA GLY A 15 16.93 10.63 -1.04
C GLY A 15 17.76 10.43 -2.31
N MET A 16 17.14 10.13 -3.47
CA MET A 16 17.84 10.16 -4.76
C MET A 16 17.57 11.46 -5.51
N GLN A 17 18.58 11.99 -6.20
CA GLN A 17 18.46 13.20 -7.03
C GLN A 17 17.80 12.95 -8.41
N THR A 18 17.32 11.74 -8.67
CA THR A 18 16.65 11.40 -9.94
C THR A 18 15.13 11.45 -9.80
N ASP A 19 14.47 12.01 -10.82
CA ASP A 19 13.02 12.03 -10.94
C ASP A 19 12.42 10.69 -11.42
N ASP A 20 13.26 9.79 -11.94
CA ASP A 20 12.89 8.44 -12.34
C ASP A 20 14.12 7.53 -12.28
N VAL A 21 14.09 6.48 -11.45
CA VAL A 21 15.20 5.52 -11.38
C VAL A 21 15.34 4.69 -12.66
N TYR A 22 14.32 4.63 -13.51
CA TYR A 22 14.35 3.91 -14.79
C TYR A 22 14.78 4.76 -15.99
N LYS A 23 15.07 6.07 -15.79
CA LYS A 23 15.35 7.04 -16.86
C LYS A 23 16.37 6.54 -17.88
N ASP A 24 17.52 6.07 -17.41
CA ASP A 24 18.62 5.65 -18.29
C ASP A 24 18.25 4.38 -19.06
N ILE A 25 17.51 3.45 -18.44
CA ILE A 25 17.06 2.20 -19.06
C ILE A 25 16.01 2.49 -20.15
N LYS A 26 15.11 3.46 -19.90
CA LYS A 26 14.16 3.98 -20.89
C LYS A 26 14.92 4.61 -22.07
N ALA A 27 15.93 5.45 -21.80
CA ALA A 27 16.74 6.10 -22.84
C ALA A 27 17.54 5.10 -23.71
N MET A 28 17.91 3.94 -23.16
CA MET A 28 18.56 2.85 -23.90
C MET A 28 17.60 2.03 -24.77
N GLY A 29 16.28 2.29 -24.73
CA GLY A 29 15.28 1.49 -25.45
C GLY A 29 15.09 0.07 -24.90
N LYS A 30 15.45 -0.15 -23.63
CA LYS A 30 15.41 -1.47 -22.96
C LYS A 30 14.30 -1.61 -21.91
N PHE A 31 13.46 -0.59 -21.78
CA PHE A 31 12.33 -0.59 -20.86
C PHE A 31 11.06 -1.06 -21.56
N VAL A 32 10.35 -2.03 -20.98
CA VAL A 32 9.07 -2.55 -21.47
C VAL A 32 7.99 -2.15 -20.48
N ALA A 33 7.15 -1.20 -20.87
CA ALA A 33 6.06 -0.73 -20.02
C ALA A 33 5.02 -1.84 -19.80
N THR A 34 4.60 -2.03 -18.55
CA THR A 34 3.50 -2.92 -18.18
C THR A 34 2.31 -2.12 -17.66
N GLU A 35 1.11 -2.65 -17.81
CA GLU A 35 -0.11 -2.03 -17.28
C GLU A 35 -0.38 -2.47 -15.84
N ARG A 36 -0.85 -1.52 -15.02
CA ARG A 36 -1.30 -1.81 -13.66
C ARG A 36 -2.68 -2.45 -13.69
N THR A 37 -2.92 -3.42 -12.81
CA THR A 37 -4.27 -3.97 -12.61
C THR A 37 -5.08 -3.03 -11.74
N GLU A 38 -6.18 -2.51 -12.27
CA GLU A 38 -7.09 -1.66 -11.51
C GLU A 38 -7.80 -2.42 -10.38
N GLY A 39 -8.11 -1.70 -9.29
CA GLY A 39 -8.90 -2.23 -8.17
C GLY A 39 -8.15 -3.19 -7.22
N ILE A 40 -6.84 -3.38 -7.43
CA ILE A 40 -5.99 -4.16 -6.53
C ILE A 40 -4.64 -3.49 -6.29
N SER A 41 -4.30 -3.32 -5.01
CA SER A 41 -2.99 -2.89 -4.57
C SER A 41 -2.75 -3.34 -3.12
N THR A 42 -1.50 -3.32 -2.66
CA THR A 42 -1.18 -3.60 -1.26
C THR A 42 -1.91 -2.64 -0.32
N SER A 43 -1.98 -1.35 -0.67
CA SER A 43 -2.70 -0.33 0.12
C SER A 43 -4.19 -0.64 0.20
N ASP A 44 -4.83 -1.05 -0.91
CA ASP A 44 -6.24 -1.42 -0.90
C ASP A 44 -6.51 -2.63 -0.01
N ILE A 45 -5.61 -3.63 -0.05
CA ILE A 45 -5.72 -4.82 0.81
C ILE A 45 -5.58 -4.43 2.28
N ILE A 46 -4.56 -3.62 2.63
CA ILE A 46 -4.37 -3.13 4.00
C ILE A 46 -5.59 -2.33 4.47
N ALA A 47 -6.11 -1.42 3.64
CA ALA A 47 -7.26 -0.61 3.98
C ALA A 47 -8.51 -1.47 4.25
N ARG A 48 -8.73 -2.54 3.47
CA ARG A 48 -9.82 -3.50 3.71
C ARG A 48 -9.66 -4.22 5.05
N VAL A 49 -8.45 -4.72 5.35
CA VAL A 49 -8.16 -5.41 6.61
C VAL A 49 -8.36 -4.48 7.81
N VAL A 50 -7.86 -3.26 7.75
CA VAL A 50 -8.00 -2.26 8.83
C VAL A 50 -9.47 -1.89 9.05
N LYS A 51 -10.23 -1.68 7.96
CA LYS A 51 -11.67 -1.39 8.03
C LYS A 51 -12.44 -2.54 8.70
N ASP A 52 -12.20 -3.77 8.27
CA ASP A 52 -12.89 -4.93 8.83
C ASP A 52 -12.52 -5.16 10.30
N TYR A 53 -11.27 -4.84 10.68
CA TYR A 53 -10.82 -4.85 12.07
C TYR A 53 -11.53 -3.79 12.93
N ASP A 54 -11.66 -2.55 12.46
CA ASP A 54 -12.42 -1.50 13.17
C ASP A 54 -13.89 -1.93 13.41
N VAL A 55 -14.54 -2.49 12.38
CA VAL A 55 -15.89 -3.03 12.50
C VAL A 55 -15.96 -4.17 13.51
N TYR A 56 -15.00 -5.10 13.47
CA TYR A 56 -14.92 -6.20 14.43
C TYR A 56 -14.80 -5.70 15.88
N ILE A 57 -13.94 -4.70 16.12
CA ILE A 57 -13.71 -4.15 17.45
C ILE A 57 -14.96 -3.45 17.98
N ARG A 58 -15.53 -2.48 17.22
CA ARG A 58 -16.74 -1.75 17.64
C ARG A 58 -17.90 -2.70 17.97
N ARG A 59 -18.10 -3.73 17.13
CA ARG A 59 -19.16 -4.72 17.34
C ARG A 59 -18.98 -5.51 18.64
N ASN A 60 -17.76 -5.93 18.96
CA ASN A 60 -17.51 -6.74 20.16
C ASN A 60 -17.49 -5.89 21.43
N LEU A 61 -17.02 -4.64 21.36
CA LEU A 61 -17.17 -3.69 22.48
C LEU A 61 -18.65 -3.47 22.84
N ALA A 62 -19.52 -3.29 21.84
CA ALA A 62 -20.97 -3.16 22.05
C ALA A 62 -21.63 -4.43 22.65
N ARG A 63 -20.96 -5.59 22.55
CA ARG A 63 -21.40 -6.86 23.15
C ARG A 63 -20.86 -7.07 24.57
N GLY A 64 -20.09 -6.14 25.10
CA GLY A 64 -19.56 -6.17 26.47
C GLY A 64 -18.15 -6.73 26.62
N TYR A 65 -17.45 -7.06 25.52
CA TYR A 65 -16.02 -7.39 25.60
C TYR A 65 -15.22 -6.13 25.92
N THR A 66 -14.17 -6.30 26.71
CA THR A 66 -13.23 -5.23 27.04
C THR A 66 -12.15 -5.08 25.97
N ALA A 67 -11.56 -3.89 25.88
CA ALA A 67 -10.42 -3.64 24.99
C ALA A 67 -9.24 -4.60 25.24
N LYS A 68 -9.00 -4.93 26.51
CA LYS A 68 -7.97 -5.89 26.92
C LYS A 68 -8.23 -7.30 26.38
N GLU A 69 -9.48 -7.77 26.43
CA GLU A 69 -9.85 -9.10 25.90
C GLU A 69 -9.74 -9.17 24.37
N LEU A 70 -9.92 -8.03 23.70
CA LEU A 70 -9.78 -7.91 22.25
C LEU A 70 -8.34 -7.60 21.79
N ASN A 71 -7.39 -7.56 22.73
CA ASN A 71 -5.99 -7.15 22.52
C ASN A 71 -5.84 -5.83 21.74
N VAL A 72 -6.78 -4.91 21.97
CA VAL A 72 -6.68 -3.54 21.48
C VAL A 72 -6.15 -2.68 22.61
N GLY A 73 -4.93 -2.17 22.42
CA GLY A 73 -4.39 -1.09 23.25
C GLY A 73 -5.15 0.22 23.03
N PHE A 74 -4.63 1.34 23.56
CA PHE A 74 -5.11 2.68 23.21
C PHE A 74 -4.96 2.90 21.70
N MET A 75 -5.98 2.56 20.92
CA MET A 75 -6.18 3.18 19.62
C MET A 75 -6.76 4.55 19.92
N GLU A 76 -5.93 5.58 19.75
CA GLU A 76 -6.38 6.96 19.77
C GLU A 76 -7.41 7.09 18.64
N SER A 77 -8.66 7.31 19.03
CA SER A 77 -9.78 7.46 18.11
C SER A 77 -9.74 8.87 17.55
N ASP A 78 -8.78 9.14 16.67
CA ASP A 78 -8.70 10.40 15.94
C ASP A 78 -9.28 10.22 14.54
N PHE A 79 -10.60 10.35 14.49
CA PHE A 79 -11.35 10.95 13.38
C PHE A 79 -12.33 11.97 13.95
#